data_AF-A0A3S0XZZ6-F1
#
_entry.id   AF-A0A3S0XZZ6-F1
#
_cell.length_a   1.000
_cell.length_b   1.000
_cell.length_c   1.000
_cell.angle_alpha   90.00
_cell.angle_beta   90.00
_cell.angle_gamma   90.00
#
_symmetry.space_group_name_H-M   'P 1'
#
loop_
_entity.id
_entity.type
_entity.pdbx_description
1 polymer ?
#
loop_
_entity_poly.entity_id
_entity_poly.type
_entity_poly.pdbx_seq_one_letter_code
_entity_poly.pdbx_strand_id
1 'polypeptide(L)'
;MKLFIPSLSNIIEYVNYHYYSKPMTVINFEKLSLPIPTSLTRLKSNHGHEFLMRKSHGILHTLSAMELIDKIDHAYTQHVVGYSGAIQEIANCFDIESDDLLMLIRIAVLFHDSAREGDGMDLWDPQSAEACKKYLLSICKLEASLAELIADLVQYKDEQDVFITKHQAIHRDIDYLRQLVNMADTLEVLRCRDVFKPQYMPIANHVKPEIMLNTIIPELVVPHRMLIIEQGRLTRKARIQYQNDAHKFDDTKYTIDSKTNELSIVEAYVEKARKFEFSIFEITEDNLDDVIDKVLRGINTYKDNYKSSGIQFFHNGFFSPRYHGSLGRNRANVFEAKLKHPGLTSHEKLEVLYALFTNNDGFTLRDEVLRSMNQVNVNVFVEQLKDLIGDMNNAQEKISTHIQDANCGYKT
;
A
#
# COMPACT_ATOMS: atom_id res chain seq x y z
N MET A 1 6.46 28.96 1.45
CA MET A 1 6.43 28.32 0.10
C MET A 1 5.36 27.25 0.17
N LYS A 2 4.41 27.14 -0.78
CA LYS A 2 3.35 26.12 -0.65
C LYS A 2 3.97 24.74 -0.84
N LEU A 3 3.80 23.87 0.15
CA LEU A 3 4.25 22.49 0.10
C LEU A 3 3.58 21.77 -1.08
N PHE A 4 4.35 21.00 -1.86
CA PHE A 4 3.78 20.12 -2.88
C PHE A 4 3.60 18.73 -2.30
N ILE A 5 2.36 18.38 -1.96
CA ILE A 5 1.97 17.00 -1.63
C ILE A 5 1.08 16.48 -2.77
N PRO A 6 1.40 15.33 -3.39
CA PRO A 6 0.52 14.70 -4.37
C PRO A 6 -0.87 14.38 -3.78
N SER A 7 -1.85 14.10 -4.64
CA SER A 7 -3.14 13.60 -4.16
C SER A 7 -2.97 12.31 -3.36
N LEU A 8 -3.86 12.07 -2.40
CA LEU A 8 -3.82 10.87 -1.57
C LEU A 8 -3.88 9.58 -2.41
N SER A 9 -4.71 9.56 -3.47
CA SER A 9 -4.78 8.45 -4.43
C SER A 9 -3.42 8.16 -5.06
N ASN A 10 -2.67 9.18 -5.50
CA ASN A 10 -1.35 9.01 -6.11
C ASN A 10 -0.31 8.48 -5.12
N ILE A 11 -0.39 8.90 -3.84
CA ILE A 11 0.49 8.38 -2.78
C ILE A 11 0.22 6.89 -2.54
N ILE A 12 -1.06 6.53 -2.36
CA ILE A 12 -1.49 5.15 -2.09
C ILE A 12 -1.14 4.23 -3.26
N GLU A 13 -1.39 4.70 -4.48
CA GLU A 13 -1.05 3.98 -5.70
C GLU A 13 0.46 3.71 -5.82
N TYR A 14 1.28 4.74 -5.57
CA TYR A 14 2.74 4.60 -5.52
C TYR A 14 3.15 3.53 -4.51
N VAL A 15 2.67 3.65 -3.27
CA VAL A 15 3.06 2.76 -2.18
C VAL A 15 2.62 1.32 -2.45
N ASN A 16 1.39 1.11 -2.93
CA ASN A 16 0.92 -0.21 -3.31
C ASN A 16 1.77 -0.81 -4.43
N TYR A 17 2.03 -0.06 -5.49
CA TYR A 17 2.79 -0.55 -6.64
C TYR A 17 4.25 -0.90 -6.31
N HIS A 18 4.91 -0.03 -5.55
CA HIS A 18 6.34 -0.19 -5.27
C HIS A 18 6.63 -1.20 -4.16
N TYR A 19 5.67 -1.45 -3.26
CA TYR A 19 5.89 -2.25 -2.04
C TYR A 19 4.83 -3.33 -1.83
N TYR A 20 3.58 -2.98 -1.52
CA TYR A 20 2.59 -3.95 -1.01
C TYR A 20 2.03 -4.93 -2.05
N SER A 21 2.12 -4.60 -3.34
CA SER A 21 1.80 -5.51 -4.45
C SER A 21 2.94 -6.48 -4.80
N LYS A 22 4.08 -6.39 -4.11
CA LYS A 22 5.22 -7.30 -4.32
C LYS A 22 5.23 -8.41 -3.27
N PRO A 23 5.62 -9.63 -3.66
CA PRO A 23 5.82 -10.71 -2.70
C PRO A 23 6.90 -10.33 -1.69
N MET A 24 6.76 -10.85 -0.47
CA MET A 24 7.81 -10.82 0.54
C MET A 24 8.85 -11.90 0.20
N THR A 25 10.15 -11.63 0.39
CA THR A 25 11.22 -12.54 -0.06
C THR A 25 11.81 -13.43 1.04
N VAL A 26 11.38 -13.26 2.29
CA VAL A 26 11.92 -13.92 3.49
C VAL A 26 10.79 -14.54 4.32
N ILE A 27 11.07 -15.70 4.92
CA ILE A 27 10.30 -16.26 6.03
C ILE A 27 11.16 -16.15 7.29
N ASN A 28 10.65 -15.46 8.30
CA ASN A 28 11.31 -15.37 9.60
C ASN A 28 10.79 -16.45 10.55
N PHE A 29 11.70 -17.30 11.01
CA PHE A 29 11.57 -18.06 12.24
C PHE A 29 12.31 -17.32 13.36
N GLU A 30 11.96 -17.56 14.64
CA GLU A 30 12.48 -16.82 15.80
C GLU A 30 14.01 -16.62 15.84
N LYS A 31 14.79 -17.50 15.18
CA LYS A 31 16.26 -17.39 15.09
C LYS A 31 16.83 -17.61 13.67
N LEU A 32 15.97 -17.68 12.64
CA LEU A 32 16.40 -18.04 11.29
C LEU A 32 15.54 -17.33 10.24
N SER A 33 16.18 -16.51 9.40
CA SER A 33 15.56 -15.95 8.21
C SER A 33 15.90 -16.83 7.01
N LEU A 34 14.90 -17.45 6.40
CA LEU A 34 15.06 -18.21 5.17
C LEU A 34 14.58 -17.36 3.98
N PRO A 35 15.36 -17.21 2.90
CA PRO A 35 14.96 -16.46 1.70
C PRO A 35 13.99 -17.29 0.87
N ILE A 36 12.82 -17.59 1.44
CA ILE A 36 11.72 -18.30 0.79
C ILE A 36 10.65 -17.25 0.51
N PRO A 37 10.39 -16.91 -0.76
CA PRO A 37 9.37 -15.93 -1.05
C PRO A 37 8.00 -16.39 -0.55
N THR A 38 7.30 -15.50 0.14
CA THR A 38 5.93 -15.73 0.56
C THR A 38 5.02 -15.30 -0.58
N SER A 39 4.23 -16.25 -1.08
CA SER A 39 3.28 -16.00 -2.17
C SER A 39 2.25 -14.94 -1.77
N LEU A 40 1.93 -14.06 -2.71
CA LEU A 40 0.79 -13.16 -2.56
C LEU A 40 -0.52 -13.95 -2.51
N THR A 41 -1.45 -13.50 -1.68
CA THR A 41 -2.81 -14.05 -1.61
C THR A 41 -3.60 -13.56 -2.82
N ARG A 42 -4.21 -14.48 -3.55
CA ARG A 42 -5.12 -14.15 -4.64
C ARG A 42 -6.51 -13.89 -4.06
N LEU A 43 -7.05 -12.70 -4.30
CA LEU A 43 -8.44 -12.36 -4.01
C LEU A 43 -9.25 -12.35 -5.31
N LYS A 44 -10.51 -12.79 -5.25
CA LYS A 44 -11.44 -12.77 -6.39
C LYS A 44 -12.78 -12.19 -5.97
N SER A 45 -13.23 -11.15 -6.67
CA SER A 45 -14.52 -10.52 -6.42
C SER A 45 -15.66 -11.23 -7.16
N ASN A 46 -16.89 -10.97 -6.73
CA ASN A 46 -18.10 -11.47 -7.39
C ASN A 46 -18.26 -10.96 -8.82
N HIS A 47 -17.58 -9.87 -9.19
CA HIS A 47 -17.60 -9.27 -10.53
C HIS A 47 -16.45 -9.77 -11.41
N GLY A 48 -15.71 -10.80 -10.96
CA GLY A 48 -14.63 -11.41 -11.72
C GLY A 48 -13.27 -10.71 -11.59
N HIS A 49 -13.17 -9.57 -10.92
CA HIS A 49 -11.88 -8.92 -10.64
C HIS A 49 -11.00 -9.80 -9.73
N GLU A 50 -9.71 -9.89 -10.04
CA GLU A 50 -8.72 -10.64 -9.28
C GLU A 50 -7.54 -9.77 -8.83
N PHE A 51 -7.06 -9.95 -7.60
CA PHE A 51 -5.99 -9.15 -6.99
C PHE A 51 -4.93 -10.06 -6.38
N LEU A 52 -3.69 -9.58 -6.31
CA LEU A 52 -2.62 -10.21 -5.54
C LEU A 52 -2.19 -9.26 -4.42
N MET A 53 -2.27 -9.71 -3.17
CA MET A 53 -1.91 -8.87 -2.02
C MET A 53 -1.22 -9.64 -0.89
N ARG A 54 -0.49 -8.90 -0.04
CA ARG A 54 -0.01 -9.41 1.25
C ARG A 54 -1.17 -9.44 2.24
N LYS A 55 -1.45 -10.59 2.85
CA LYS A 55 -2.63 -10.77 3.72
C LYS A 55 -2.51 -10.06 5.07
N SER A 56 -1.32 -10.11 5.69
CA SER A 56 -1.10 -9.59 7.05
C SER A 56 -0.62 -8.14 7.05
N HIS A 57 0.50 -7.87 6.39
CA HIS A 57 1.15 -6.56 6.30
C HIS A 57 1.11 -6.05 4.85
N GLY A 58 -0.12 -5.95 4.32
CA GLY A 58 -0.41 -5.43 2.99
C GLY A 58 -1.15 -4.10 3.01
N ILE A 59 -1.47 -3.60 1.83
CA ILE A 59 -2.06 -2.26 1.65
C ILE A 59 -3.35 -2.07 2.46
N LEU A 60 -4.17 -3.11 2.65
CA LEU A 60 -5.42 -3.00 3.41
C LEU A 60 -5.18 -2.66 4.89
N HIS A 61 -4.15 -3.27 5.51
CA HIS A 61 -3.73 -2.96 6.87
C HIS A 61 -3.26 -1.50 6.96
N THR A 62 -2.34 -1.12 6.08
CA THR A 62 -1.73 0.20 6.08
C THR A 62 -2.76 1.32 5.83
N LEU A 63 -3.73 1.10 4.93
CA LEU A 63 -4.82 2.04 4.70
C LEU A 63 -5.72 2.19 5.91
N SER A 64 -6.05 1.09 6.59
CA SER A 64 -6.84 1.15 7.83
C SER A 64 -6.09 1.88 8.96
N ALA A 65 -4.78 1.68 9.08
CA ALA A 65 -3.95 2.47 10.00
C ALA A 65 -3.95 3.96 9.63
N MET A 66 -3.72 4.29 8.36
CA MET A 66 -3.69 5.68 7.88
C MET A 66 -5.02 6.41 8.12
N GLU A 67 -6.15 5.75 7.88
CA GLU A 67 -7.49 6.31 8.14
C GLU A 67 -7.80 6.52 9.63
N LEU A 68 -7.05 5.90 10.55
CA LEU A 68 -7.19 6.14 11.99
C LEU A 68 -6.57 7.47 12.41
N ILE A 69 -5.64 8.05 11.65
CA ILE A 69 -4.90 9.25 12.06
C ILE A 69 -5.84 10.39 12.46
N ASP A 70 -6.93 10.60 11.74
CA ASP A 70 -7.86 11.70 12.04
C ASP A 70 -8.64 11.46 13.33
N LYS A 71 -8.99 10.20 13.60
CA LYS A 71 -9.68 9.83 14.83
C LYS A 71 -8.75 9.90 16.03
N ILE A 72 -7.48 9.54 15.83
CA ILE A 72 -6.44 9.63 16.84
C ILE A 72 -6.14 11.10 17.14
N ASP A 73 -5.86 11.90 16.12
CA ASP A 73 -5.62 13.35 16.22
C ASP A 73 -6.78 14.06 16.94
N HIS A 74 -8.02 13.72 16.58
CA HIS A 74 -9.20 14.23 17.27
C HIS A 74 -9.21 13.86 18.77
N ALA A 75 -8.93 12.59 19.11
CA ALA A 75 -8.88 12.15 20.49
C ALA A 75 -7.78 12.86 21.30
N TYR A 76 -6.61 13.08 20.70
CA TYR A 76 -5.52 13.85 21.32
C TYR A 76 -5.93 15.31 21.52
N THR A 77 -6.51 15.96 20.49
CA THR A 77 -7.00 17.34 20.56
C THR A 77 -8.02 17.54 21.67
N GLN A 78 -8.92 16.58 21.89
CA GLN A 78 -9.97 16.69 22.91
C GLN A 78 -9.47 16.41 24.33
N HIS A 79 -8.47 15.55 24.50
CA HIS A 79 -8.17 14.97 25.81
C HIS A 79 -6.74 15.15 26.30
N VAL A 80 -5.81 15.53 25.43
CA VAL A 80 -4.39 15.70 25.77
C VAL A 80 -4.05 17.19 25.82
N VAL A 81 -3.81 17.69 27.02
CA VAL A 81 -3.50 19.11 27.27
C VAL A 81 -2.22 19.49 26.53
N GLY A 82 -2.29 20.55 25.72
CA GLY A 82 -1.14 21.10 25.00
C GLY A 82 -0.87 20.45 23.64
N TYR A 83 -1.54 19.35 23.28
CA TYR A 83 -1.32 18.65 22.02
C TYR A 83 -1.48 19.55 20.78
N SER A 84 -2.63 20.20 20.62
CA SER A 84 -2.89 21.01 19.41
C SER A 84 -1.93 22.20 19.29
N GLY A 85 -1.52 22.78 20.42
CA GLY A 85 -0.49 23.81 20.44
C GLY A 85 0.87 23.28 19.97
N ALA A 86 1.29 22.12 20.49
CA ALA A 86 2.53 21.47 20.09
C ALA A 86 2.55 21.11 18.59
N ILE A 87 1.47 20.54 18.04
CA ILE A 87 1.38 20.23 16.60
C ILE A 87 1.55 21.49 15.75
N GLN A 88 0.87 22.58 16.11
CA GLN A 88 0.99 23.85 15.40
C GLN A 88 2.39 24.45 15.52
N GLU A 89 2.98 24.43 16.72
CA GLU A 89 4.34 24.94 16.95
C GLU A 89 5.39 24.15 16.17
N ILE A 90 5.27 22.82 16.12
CA ILE A 90 6.16 21.96 15.32
C ILE A 90 5.98 22.25 13.82
N ALA A 91 4.75 22.39 13.33
CA ALA A 91 4.49 22.73 11.94
C ALA A 91 5.13 24.08 11.56
N ASN A 92 5.01 25.07 12.45
CA ASN A 92 5.62 26.40 12.27
C ASN A 92 7.15 26.35 12.20
N CYS A 93 7.83 25.40 12.87
CA CYS A 93 9.28 25.23 12.75
C CYS A 93 9.75 24.92 11.32
N PHE A 94 8.85 24.42 10.46
CA PHE A 94 9.12 24.07 9.08
C PHE A 94 8.38 24.95 8.05
N ASP A 95 7.76 26.05 8.50
CA ASP A 95 6.96 26.95 7.66
C ASP A 95 5.82 26.24 6.90
N ILE A 96 5.16 25.27 7.54
CA ILE A 96 3.98 24.54 7.00
C ILE A 96 2.78 24.63 7.93
N GLU A 97 1.59 24.30 7.40
CA GLU A 97 0.36 24.23 8.19
C GLU A 97 0.26 22.89 8.94
N SER A 98 -0.51 22.88 10.04
CA SER A 98 -0.76 21.65 10.82
C SER A 98 -1.39 20.53 9.99
N ASP A 99 -2.29 20.88 9.06
CA ASP A 99 -2.94 19.91 8.17
C ASP A 99 -1.94 19.25 7.20
N ASP A 100 -0.95 20.02 6.72
CA ASP A 100 0.13 19.49 5.89
C ASP A 100 1.01 18.53 6.71
N LEU A 101 1.33 18.89 7.96
CA LEU A 101 2.06 18.00 8.87
C LEU A 101 1.30 16.69 9.13
N LEU A 102 0.00 16.76 9.40
CA LEU A 102 -0.85 15.56 9.56
C LEU A 102 -0.89 14.71 8.28
N MET A 103 -0.93 15.33 7.10
CA MET A 103 -0.82 14.60 5.84
C MET A 103 0.54 13.90 5.71
N LEU A 104 1.65 14.53 6.11
CA LEU A 104 2.97 13.88 6.11
C LEU A 104 3.04 12.70 7.09
N ILE A 105 2.36 12.77 8.23
CA ILE A 105 2.24 11.66 9.18
C ILE A 105 1.43 10.50 8.58
N ARG A 106 0.35 10.79 7.85
CA ARG A 106 -0.38 9.77 7.08
C ARG A 106 0.52 9.10 6.04
N ILE A 107 1.40 9.86 5.37
CA ILE A 107 2.43 9.29 4.48
C ILE A 107 3.37 8.37 5.27
N ALA A 108 3.87 8.77 6.43
CA ALA A 108 4.70 7.90 7.26
C ALA A 108 3.99 6.57 7.60
N VAL A 109 2.71 6.62 8.00
CA VAL A 109 1.90 5.41 8.21
C VAL A 109 1.78 4.58 6.94
N LEU A 110 1.61 5.19 5.76
CA LEU A 110 1.59 4.46 4.49
C LEU A 110 2.89 3.70 4.21
N PHE A 111 4.02 4.16 4.75
CA PHE A 111 5.33 3.53 4.51
C PHE A 111 5.79 2.59 5.63
N HIS A 112 5.12 2.53 6.79
CA HIS A 112 5.70 1.89 7.98
C HIS A 112 6.11 0.42 7.77
N ASP A 113 5.31 -0.34 7.02
CA ASP A 113 5.55 -1.74 6.67
C ASP A 113 6.06 -1.95 5.23
N SER A 114 6.44 -0.87 4.52
CA SER A 114 6.70 -0.90 3.07
C SER A 114 7.89 -1.76 2.67
N ALA A 115 8.96 -1.80 3.48
CA ALA A 115 10.15 -2.59 3.19
C ALA A 115 10.10 -4.00 3.76
N ARG A 116 8.95 -4.41 4.32
CA ARG A 116 8.83 -5.71 4.98
C ARG A 116 9.05 -6.85 3.99
N GLU A 117 10.01 -7.71 4.32
CA GLU A 117 10.35 -8.88 3.50
C GLU A 117 9.83 -10.20 4.09
N GLY A 118 9.17 -10.19 5.25
CA GLY A 118 8.56 -11.37 5.84
C GLY A 118 7.64 -11.05 7.01
N ASP A 119 6.73 -11.97 7.30
CA ASP A 119 5.92 -11.91 8.53
C ASP A 119 6.73 -12.43 9.74
N GLY A 120 6.40 -11.97 10.95
CA GLY A 120 7.06 -12.38 12.18
C GLY A 120 7.72 -11.20 12.90
N MET A 121 9.04 -11.27 13.11
CA MET A 121 9.80 -10.17 13.73
C MET A 121 9.77 -8.91 12.88
N ASP A 122 9.74 -7.76 13.54
CA ASP A 122 9.82 -6.45 12.90
C ASP A 122 11.29 -6.02 12.80
N LEU A 123 11.87 -6.14 11.59
CA LEU A 123 13.29 -5.91 11.33
C LEU A 123 13.52 -4.86 10.23
N TRP A 124 12.45 -4.34 9.63
CA TRP A 124 12.53 -3.56 8.39
C TRP A 124 12.15 -2.10 8.54
N ASP A 125 11.90 -1.64 9.77
CA ASP A 125 11.61 -0.24 10.07
C ASP A 125 12.65 0.74 9.48
N PRO A 126 13.97 0.50 9.57
CA PRO A 126 14.96 1.38 8.93
C PRO A 126 14.83 1.46 7.40
N GLN A 127 14.54 0.33 6.75
CA GLN A 127 14.38 0.28 5.29
C GLN A 127 13.05 0.91 4.85
N SER A 128 12.00 0.74 5.65
CA SER A 128 10.70 1.40 5.45
C SER A 128 10.82 2.91 5.62
N ALA A 129 11.61 3.37 6.59
CA ALA A 129 11.93 4.78 6.79
C ALA A 129 12.73 5.36 5.61
N GLU A 130 13.74 4.66 5.12
CA GLU A 130 14.51 5.10 3.94
C GLU A 130 13.62 5.17 2.68
N ALA A 131 12.71 4.21 2.49
CA ALA A 131 11.71 4.24 1.44
C ALA A 131 10.79 5.48 1.54
N CYS A 132 10.35 5.82 2.76
CA CYS A 132 9.58 7.03 3.05
C CYS A 132 10.38 8.30 2.73
N LYS A 133 11.60 8.43 3.26
CA LYS A 133 12.50 9.58 3.04
C LYS A 133 12.74 9.82 1.56
N LYS A 134 13.04 8.76 0.81
CA LYS A 134 13.24 8.83 -0.65
C LYS A 134 12.00 9.35 -1.37
N TYR A 135 10.81 8.91 -0.98
CA TYR A 135 9.56 9.41 -1.57
C TYR A 135 9.36 10.90 -1.27
N LEU A 136 9.52 11.31 -0.01
CA LEU A 136 9.37 12.70 0.43
C LEU A 136 10.33 13.66 -0.30
N LEU A 137 11.59 13.25 -0.47
CA LEU A 137 12.59 14.05 -1.19
C LEU A 137 12.34 14.09 -2.70
N SER A 138 12.05 12.94 -3.31
CA SER A 138 12.00 12.82 -4.76
C SER A 138 10.67 13.22 -5.38
N ILE A 139 9.55 12.95 -4.71
CA ILE A 139 8.20 13.20 -5.23
C ILE A 139 7.60 14.45 -4.58
N CYS A 140 7.60 14.54 -3.25
CA CYS A 140 7.06 15.71 -2.53
C CYS A 140 8.01 16.92 -2.53
N LYS A 141 9.28 16.72 -2.90
CA LYS A 141 10.32 17.77 -2.94
C LYS A 141 10.49 18.49 -1.60
N LEU A 142 10.38 17.75 -0.49
CA LEU A 142 10.55 18.31 0.85
C LEU A 142 12.00 18.72 1.13
N GLU A 143 12.16 19.66 2.05
CA GLU A 143 13.46 19.93 2.68
C GLU A 143 13.94 18.69 3.44
N ALA A 144 15.26 18.49 3.48
CA ALA A 144 15.87 17.25 3.95
C ALA A 144 15.63 16.99 5.45
N SER A 145 15.65 18.02 6.29
CA SER A 145 15.39 17.88 7.73
C SER A 145 13.94 17.50 8.03
N LEU A 146 12.97 18.09 7.34
CA LEU A 146 11.56 17.67 7.47
C LEU A 146 11.35 16.25 6.94
N ALA A 147 11.91 15.91 5.78
CA ALA A 147 11.83 14.55 5.24
C ALA A 147 12.45 13.51 6.19
N GLU A 148 13.53 13.85 6.87
CA GLU A 148 14.16 13.00 7.88
C GLU A 148 13.30 12.85 9.13
N LEU A 149 12.75 13.94 9.68
CA LEU A 149 11.83 13.88 10.82
C LEU A 149 10.67 12.93 10.54
N ILE A 150 10.02 13.06 9.37
CA ILE A 150 8.87 12.22 9.00
C ILE A 150 9.26 10.76 8.79
N ALA A 151 10.40 10.50 8.15
CA ALA A 151 10.92 9.14 7.98
C ALA A 151 11.28 8.48 9.32
N ASP A 152 11.82 9.25 10.26
CA ASP A 152 12.15 8.76 11.60
C ASP A 152 10.92 8.37 12.42
N LEU A 153 9.73 8.89 12.09
CA LEU A 153 8.46 8.41 12.68
C LEU A 153 8.19 6.95 12.35
N VAL A 154 8.64 6.48 11.16
CA VAL A 154 8.58 5.08 10.77
C VAL A 154 9.64 4.29 11.52
N GLN A 155 10.90 4.74 11.46
CA GLN A 155 12.02 3.98 12.01
C GLN A 155 11.89 3.77 13.52
N TYR A 156 11.52 4.83 14.24
CA TYR A 156 11.54 4.84 15.71
C TYR A 156 10.13 4.80 16.29
N LYS A 157 9.13 4.29 15.55
CA LYS A 157 7.74 4.22 16.03
C LYS A 157 7.63 3.54 17.40
N ASP A 158 8.47 2.55 17.67
CA ASP A 158 8.53 1.78 18.92
C ASP A 158 9.71 2.17 19.85
N GLU A 159 10.56 3.12 19.44
CA GLU A 159 11.78 3.55 20.15
C GLU A 159 11.68 5.02 20.62
N GLN A 160 10.75 5.28 21.55
CA GLN A 160 10.44 6.63 22.05
C GLN A 160 11.68 7.43 22.48
N ASP A 161 12.55 6.86 23.32
CA ASP A 161 13.71 7.58 23.87
C ASP A 161 14.70 8.00 22.77
N VAL A 162 14.87 7.16 21.75
CA VAL A 162 15.77 7.42 20.61
C VAL A 162 15.20 8.57 19.78
N PHE A 163 13.89 8.51 19.47
CA PHE A 163 13.21 9.56 18.70
C PHE A 163 13.28 10.92 19.40
N ILE A 164 12.94 10.97 20.70
CA ILE A 164 12.99 12.21 21.49
C ILE A 164 14.42 12.73 21.55
N THR A 165 15.41 11.89 21.85
CA THR A 165 16.81 12.32 21.94
C THR A 165 17.29 12.96 20.64
N LYS A 166 16.88 12.41 19.49
CA LYS A 166 17.26 12.90 18.16
C LYS A 166 16.58 14.24 17.81
N HIS A 167 15.31 14.43 18.18
CA HIS A 167 14.49 15.53 17.66
C HIS A 167 14.03 16.57 18.69
N GLN A 168 14.32 16.41 19.97
CA GLN A 168 13.91 17.33 21.05
C GLN A 168 14.39 18.79 20.85
N ALA A 169 15.42 19.01 20.04
CA ALA A 169 15.89 20.36 19.69
C ALA A 169 14.91 21.13 18.81
N ILE A 170 14.01 20.44 18.10
CA ILE A 170 12.94 21.04 17.30
C ILE A 170 11.81 21.51 18.24
N HIS A 171 11.33 20.62 19.10
CA HIS A 171 10.26 20.91 20.05
C HIS A 171 10.31 19.95 21.24
N ARG A 172 9.99 20.43 22.45
CA ARG A 172 10.03 19.60 23.66
C ARG A 172 9.00 18.46 23.65
N ASP A 173 7.86 18.68 22.98
CA ASP A 173 6.74 17.74 22.88
C ASP A 173 6.70 17.03 21.51
N ILE A 174 7.85 16.88 20.85
CA ILE A 174 7.98 16.29 19.50
C ILE A 174 7.45 14.85 19.42
N ASP A 175 7.42 14.14 20.55
CA ASP A 175 6.99 12.73 20.62
C ASP A 175 5.54 12.52 20.18
N TYR A 176 4.69 13.56 20.24
CA TYR A 176 3.32 13.45 19.75
C TYR A 176 3.25 12.97 18.30
N LEU A 177 4.20 13.37 17.43
CA LEU A 177 4.22 12.90 16.05
C LEU A 177 4.41 11.39 15.95
N ARG A 178 5.38 10.84 16.70
CA ARG A 178 5.68 9.39 16.73
C ARG A 178 4.49 8.63 17.30
N GLN A 179 3.87 9.16 18.36
CA GLN A 179 2.72 8.54 18.99
C GLN A 179 1.56 8.35 18.02
N LEU A 180 1.32 9.26 17.07
CA LEU A 180 0.27 9.09 16.05
C LEU A 180 0.51 7.85 15.16
N VAL A 181 1.75 7.65 14.68
CA VAL A 181 2.11 6.48 13.85
C VAL A 181 2.02 5.20 14.68
N ASN A 182 2.60 5.18 15.87
CA ASN A 182 2.57 4.02 16.77
C ASN A 182 1.13 3.64 17.17
N MET A 183 0.29 4.64 17.48
CA MET A 183 -1.13 4.43 17.80
C MET A 183 -1.90 3.79 16.65
N ALA A 184 -1.71 4.28 15.43
CA ALA A 184 -2.38 3.78 14.24
C ALA A 184 -2.05 2.31 13.97
N ASP A 185 -0.78 1.94 14.04
CA ASP A 185 -0.34 0.55 13.88
C ASP A 185 -0.79 -0.33 15.07
N THR A 186 -0.64 0.16 16.30
CA THR A 186 -1.06 -0.57 17.52
C THR A 186 -2.55 -0.92 17.49
N LEU A 187 -3.42 0.00 17.05
CA LEU A 187 -4.85 -0.28 16.92
C LEU A 187 -5.12 -1.38 15.89
N GLU A 188 -4.38 -1.40 14.78
CA GLU A 188 -4.50 -2.42 13.76
C GLU A 188 -4.03 -3.80 14.23
N VAL A 189 -3.09 -3.89 15.17
CA VAL A 189 -2.66 -5.16 15.82
C VAL A 189 -3.82 -5.89 16.51
N LEU A 190 -4.91 -5.19 16.84
CA LEU A 190 -6.14 -5.79 17.38
C LEU A 190 -6.64 -6.95 16.51
N ARG A 191 -6.46 -6.90 15.17
CA ARG A 191 -6.89 -7.95 14.22
C ARG A 191 -6.24 -9.32 14.44
N CYS A 192 -5.09 -9.36 15.13
CA CYS A 192 -4.27 -10.56 15.31
C CYS A 192 -3.97 -10.90 16.78
N ARG A 193 -4.69 -10.33 17.74
CA ARG A 193 -4.54 -10.63 19.18
C ARG A 193 -5.78 -11.29 19.77
N ASP A 194 -5.58 -12.20 20.71
CA ASP A 194 -6.70 -12.75 21.50
C ASP A 194 -7.22 -11.77 22.54
N VAL A 195 -6.31 -10.94 23.07
CA VAL A 195 -6.59 -9.87 24.01
C VAL A 195 -5.79 -8.65 23.59
N PHE A 196 -6.49 -7.56 23.31
CA PHE A 196 -5.96 -6.22 23.12
C PHE A 196 -6.03 -5.45 24.44
N LYS A 197 -4.96 -4.75 24.78
CA LYS A 197 -4.78 -4.06 26.07
C LYS A 197 -4.56 -2.56 25.82
N PRO A 198 -5.62 -1.74 25.84
CA PRO A 198 -5.54 -0.31 25.51
C PRO A 198 -4.58 0.49 26.40
N GLN A 199 -4.23 0.00 27.58
CA GLN A 199 -3.25 0.65 28.47
C GLN A 199 -1.84 0.74 27.89
N TYR A 200 -1.53 -0.02 26.83
CA TYR A 200 -0.24 0.08 26.13
C TYR A 200 -0.25 1.07 24.96
N MET A 201 -1.40 1.68 24.66
CA MET A 201 -1.49 2.75 23.67
C MET A 201 -0.85 4.03 24.23
N PRO A 202 -0.04 4.77 23.46
CA PRO A 202 0.63 5.98 23.96
C PRO A 202 -0.29 7.01 24.63
N ILE A 203 -1.52 7.18 24.11
CA ILE A 203 -2.49 8.14 24.67
C ILE A 203 -2.86 7.83 26.13
N ALA A 204 -2.76 6.57 26.56
CA ALA A 204 -3.08 6.15 27.93
C ALA A 204 -2.16 6.79 28.98
N ASN A 205 -0.96 7.24 28.58
CA ASN A 205 -0.02 7.95 29.46
C ASN A 205 -0.40 9.43 29.65
N HIS A 206 -1.31 9.97 28.83
CA HIS A 206 -1.63 11.40 28.79
C HIS A 206 -3.03 11.72 29.30
N VAL A 207 -3.90 10.71 29.46
CA VAL A 207 -5.28 10.89 29.85
C VAL A 207 -5.60 10.16 31.14
N LYS A 208 -6.62 10.64 31.85
CA LYS A 208 -7.09 9.98 33.07
C LYS A 208 -7.77 8.63 32.73
N PRO A 209 -7.74 7.66 33.66
CA PRO A 209 -8.45 6.38 33.50
C PRO A 209 -9.91 6.47 33.06
N GLU A 210 -10.65 7.47 33.56
CA GLU A 210 -12.05 7.68 33.26
C GLU A 210 -12.25 8.08 31.79
N ILE A 211 -11.30 8.84 31.22
CA ILE A 211 -11.31 9.21 29.80
C ILE A 211 -11.02 7.98 28.94
N MET A 212 -10.07 7.13 29.35
CA MET A 212 -9.82 5.85 28.66
C MET A 212 -11.09 4.98 28.61
N LEU A 213 -11.76 4.84 29.76
CA LEU A 213 -12.94 3.99 29.90
C LEU A 213 -14.18 4.51 29.19
N ASN A 214 -14.47 5.81 29.34
CA ASN A 214 -15.75 6.38 28.93
C ASN A 214 -15.69 6.96 27.51
N THR A 215 -14.50 7.20 26.96
CA THR A 215 -14.34 7.88 25.67
C THR A 215 -13.41 7.12 24.72
N ILE A 216 -12.13 6.92 25.07
CA ILE A 216 -11.16 6.34 24.13
C ILE A 216 -11.53 4.89 23.74
N ILE A 217 -11.83 4.03 24.71
CA ILE A 217 -12.19 2.64 24.40
C ILE A 217 -13.52 2.57 23.61
N PRO A 218 -14.61 3.21 24.04
CA PRO A 218 -15.89 3.12 23.33
C PRO A 218 -15.93 3.82 21.96
N GLU A 219 -15.18 4.91 21.77
CA GLU A 219 -15.29 5.74 20.57
C GLU A 219 -14.16 5.53 19.56
N LEU A 220 -13.00 5.02 19.99
CA LEU A 220 -11.86 4.74 19.11
C LEU A 220 -11.59 3.24 18.98
N VAL A 221 -11.39 2.53 20.09
CA VAL A 221 -10.93 1.12 20.07
C VAL A 221 -12.04 0.16 19.61
N VAL A 222 -13.22 0.24 20.24
CA VAL A 222 -14.35 -0.64 19.91
C VAL A 222 -14.83 -0.46 18.46
N PRO A 223 -15.01 0.77 17.93
CA PRO A 223 -15.44 0.96 16.56
C PRO A 223 -14.39 0.46 15.55
N HIS A 224 -13.09 0.63 15.83
CA HIS A 224 -12.05 0.07 14.97
C HIS A 224 -12.07 -1.47 14.96
N ARG A 225 -12.28 -2.11 16.11
CA ARG A 225 -12.51 -3.57 16.15
C ARG A 225 -13.69 -3.99 15.29
N MET A 226 -14.82 -3.28 15.39
CA MET A 226 -16.01 -3.59 14.60
C MET A 226 -15.71 -3.50 13.09
N LEU A 227 -14.96 -2.47 12.67
CA LEU A 227 -14.50 -2.37 11.28
C LEU A 227 -13.61 -3.54 10.86
N ILE A 228 -12.66 -3.97 11.69
CA ILE A 228 -11.81 -5.15 11.42
C ILE A 228 -12.67 -6.41 11.19
N ILE A 229 -13.73 -6.57 11.98
CA ILE A 229 -14.66 -7.69 11.90
C ILE A 229 -15.49 -7.62 10.62
N GLU A 230 -16.07 -6.46 10.33
CA GLU A 230 -16.87 -6.22 9.12
C GLU A 230 -16.06 -6.48 7.85
N GLN A 231 -14.77 -6.13 7.86
CA GLN A 231 -13.84 -6.39 6.75
C GLN A 231 -13.33 -7.84 6.71
N GLY A 232 -13.78 -8.72 7.62
CA GLY A 232 -13.38 -10.12 7.67
C GLY A 232 -11.90 -10.37 8.02
N ARG A 233 -11.19 -9.36 8.55
CA ARG A 233 -9.74 -9.39 8.80
C ARG A 233 -9.37 -9.98 10.17
N LEU A 234 -10.35 -10.31 11.00
CA LEU A 234 -10.13 -10.82 12.33
C LEU A 234 -9.58 -12.26 12.30
N THR A 235 -8.36 -12.46 12.81
CA THR A 235 -7.69 -13.77 12.87
C THR A 235 -7.69 -14.39 14.28
N ARG A 236 -7.99 -13.59 15.31
CA ARG A 236 -7.99 -13.96 16.73
C ARG A 236 -9.23 -13.39 17.43
N LYS A 237 -9.34 -13.49 18.75
CA LYS A 237 -10.57 -13.10 19.47
C LYS A 237 -10.78 -11.59 19.64
N ALA A 238 -9.71 -10.78 19.58
CA ALA A 238 -9.74 -9.33 19.76
C ALA A 238 -10.56 -8.84 20.96
N ARG A 239 -10.49 -9.54 22.10
CA ARG A 239 -11.12 -9.08 23.35
C ARG A 239 -10.38 -7.86 23.87
N ILE A 240 -11.09 -6.88 24.39
CA ILE A 240 -10.52 -5.67 24.95
C ILE A 240 -10.51 -5.81 26.48
N GLN A 241 -9.32 -5.75 27.05
CA GLN A 241 -9.13 -5.76 28.50
C GLN A 241 -8.30 -4.55 28.92
N TYR A 242 -8.90 -3.72 29.75
CA TYR A 242 -8.24 -2.59 30.39
C TYR A 242 -8.36 -2.72 31.90
N GLN A 243 -7.25 -2.59 32.60
CA GLN A 243 -7.21 -2.66 34.05
C GLN A 243 -6.14 -1.70 34.56
N ASN A 244 -6.52 -0.89 35.55
CA ASN A 244 -5.60 -0.19 36.43
C ASN A 244 -6.06 -0.35 37.89
N ASP A 245 -5.39 0.33 38.83
CA ASP A 245 -5.62 0.15 40.27
C ASP A 245 -7.06 0.40 40.73
N ALA A 246 -7.83 1.25 40.03
CA ALA A 246 -9.18 1.65 40.44
C ALA A 246 -10.28 1.31 39.41
N HIS A 247 -9.92 0.97 38.18
CA HIS A 247 -10.82 0.89 37.04
C HIS A 247 -10.57 -0.37 36.21
N LYS A 248 -11.66 -0.99 35.75
CA LYS A 248 -11.59 -2.20 34.91
C LYS A 248 -12.64 -2.12 33.80
N PHE A 249 -12.20 -2.39 32.57
CA PHE A 249 -13.05 -2.75 31.44
C PHE A 249 -12.64 -4.14 30.96
N ASP A 250 -13.62 -5.01 30.81
CA ASP A 250 -13.38 -6.41 30.48
C ASP A 250 -14.57 -6.93 29.69
N ASP A 251 -14.36 -7.07 28.38
CA ASP A 251 -15.36 -7.65 27.50
C ASP A 251 -15.14 -9.16 27.30
N THR A 252 -14.66 -9.88 28.31
CA THR A 252 -14.53 -11.35 28.26
C THR A 252 -15.79 -12.10 27.84
N LYS A 253 -16.97 -11.51 28.01
CA LYS A 253 -18.25 -12.05 27.54
C LYS A 253 -18.49 -11.85 26.03
N TYR A 254 -17.68 -11.02 25.38
CA TYR A 254 -17.72 -10.83 23.94
C TYR A 254 -17.25 -12.10 23.24
N THR A 255 -18.17 -12.73 22.50
CA THR A 255 -17.89 -13.93 21.72
C THR A 255 -18.12 -13.62 20.25
N ILE A 256 -17.06 -13.78 19.46
CA ILE A 256 -17.13 -13.80 18.01
C ILE A 256 -16.47 -15.09 17.52
N ASP A 257 -17.03 -15.69 16.46
CA ASP A 257 -16.35 -16.78 15.77
C ASP A 257 -15.15 -16.17 15.04
N SER A 258 -13.95 -16.37 15.60
CA SER A 258 -12.71 -15.81 15.06
C SER A 258 -12.33 -16.58 13.80
N LYS A 259 -12.97 -16.26 12.68
CA LYS A 259 -12.64 -16.78 11.37
C LYS A 259 -12.53 -15.62 10.40
N THR A 260 -11.39 -15.59 9.69
CA THR A 260 -11.23 -14.69 8.56
C THR A 260 -12.32 -14.98 7.53
N ASN A 261 -13.00 -13.95 7.06
CA ASN A 261 -13.99 -14.06 6.00
C ASN A 261 -13.37 -13.52 4.70
N GLU A 262 -12.96 -14.42 3.81
CA GLU A 262 -12.28 -14.03 2.57
C GLU A 262 -13.15 -13.15 1.68
N LEU A 263 -14.47 -13.38 1.64
CA LEU A 263 -15.39 -12.56 0.85
C LEU A 263 -15.41 -11.12 1.37
N SER A 264 -15.55 -10.94 2.69
CA SER A 264 -15.51 -9.60 3.30
C SER A 264 -14.15 -8.91 3.12
N ILE A 265 -13.05 -9.67 3.11
CA ILE A 265 -11.72 -9.11 2.80
C ILE A 265 -11.68 -8.60 1.36
N VAL A 266 -12.22 -9.36 0.39
CA VAL A 266 -12.27 -8.91 -1.01
C VAL A 266 -13.15 -7.67 -1.15
N GLU A 267 -14.32 -7.65 -0.51
CA GLU A 267 -15.22 -6.50 -0.54
C GLU A 267 -14.56 -5.25 0.03
N ALA A 268 -13.90 -5.36 1.19
CA ALA A 268 -13.14 -4.29 1.80
C ALA A 268 -11.99 -3.83 0.89
N TYR A 269 -11.26 -4.76 0.27
CA TYR A 269 -10.18 -4.41 -0.66
C TYR A 269 -10.70 -3.65 -1.88
N VAL A 270 -11.82 -4.11 -2.48
CA VAL A 270 -12.46 -3.45 -3.63
C VAL A 270 -12.97 -2.06 -3.25
N GLU A 271 -13.59 -1.91 -2.09
CA GLU A 271 -14.04 -0.61 -1.56
C GLU A 271 -12.85 0.36 -1.46
N LYS A 272 -11.75 -0.06 -0.85
CA LYS A 272 -10.53 0.77 -0.72
C LYS A 272 -9.91 1.09 -2.08
N ALA A 273 -9.82 0.11 -2.97
CA ALA A 273 -9.28 0.27 -4.31
C ALA A 273 -10.08 1.26 -5.14
N ARG A 274 -11.41 1.30 -4.98
CA ARG A 274 -12.27 2.33 -5.60
C ARG A 274 -12.12 3.68 -4.93
N LYS A 275 -12.19 3.74 -3.60
CA LYS A 275 -12.09 4.98 -2.82
C LYS A 275 -10.80 5.76 -3.11
N PHE A 276 -9.68 5.04 -3.29
CA PHE A 276 -8.35 5.62 -3.46
C PHE A 276 -7.76 5.40 -4.85
N GLU A 277 -8.56 4.91 -5.80
CA GLU A 277 -8.23 4.83 -7.24
C GLU A 277 -6.89 4.12 -7.55
N PHE A 278 -6.46 3.18 -6.71
CA PHE A 278 -5.18 2.47 -6.90
C PHE A 278 -5.31 1.19 -7.74
N SER A 279 -6.47 0.95 -8.35
CA SER A 279 -6.74 -0.17 -9.25
C SER A 279 -7.56 0.27 -10.46
N ILE A 280 -7.30 -0.35 -11.61
CA ILE A 280 -8.17 -0.23 -12.79
C ILE A 280 -9.24 -1.31 -12.71
N PHE A 281 -10.49 -0.89 -12.60
CA PHE A 281 -11.67 -1.78 -12.62
C PHE A 281 -12.31 -1.82 -14.00
N GLU A 282 -12.38 -0.67 -14.64
CA GLU A 282 -13.02 -0.46 -15.94
C GLU A 282 -12.07 0.38 -16.79
N ILE A 283 -11.93 0.01 -18.07
CA ILE A 283 -11.25 0.79 -19.09
C ILE A 283 -12.34 1.52 -19.85
N THR A 284 -12.20 2.83 -19.95
CA THR A 284 -13.09 3.72 -20.70
C THR A 284 -12.24 4.63 -21.57
N GLU A 285 -12.88 5.36 -22.49
CA GLU A 285 -12.16 6.39 -23.25
C GLU A 285 -11.64 7.50 -22.32
N ASP A 286 -12.39 7.83 -21.26
CA ASP A 286 -12.05 8.90 -20.31
C ASP A 286 -10.82 8.61 -19.45
N ASN A 287 -10.53 7.34 -19.17
CA ASN A 287 -9.39 6.94 -18.34
C ASN A 287 -8.24 6.28 -19.12
N LEU A 288 -8.32 6.27 -20.45
CA LEU A 288 -7.36 5.55 -21.28
C LEU A 288 -5.92 6.04 -21.08
N ASP A 289 -5.70 7.34 -20.87
CA ASP A 289 -4.36 7.89 -20.62
C ASP A 289 -3.77 7.37 -19.30
N ASP A 290 -4.55 7.29 -18.21
CA ASP A 290 -4.12 6.71 -16.94
C ASP A 290 -3.81 5.20 -17.09
N VAL A 291 -4.65 4.47 -17.83
CA VAL A 291 -4.40 3.06 -18.16
C VAL A 291 -3.07 2.91 -18.92
N ILE A 292 -2.81 3.76 -19.93
CA ILE A 292 -1.56 3.74 -20.69
C ILE A 292 -0.37 4.05 -19.78
N ASP A 293 -0.46 5.04 -18.91
CA ASP A 293 0.62 5.40 -17.99
C ASP A 293 0.96 4.25 -17.04
N LYS A 294 -0.05 3.58 -16.48
CA LYS A 294 0.16 2.38 -15.65
C LYS A 294 0.75 1.23 -16.47
N VAL A 295 0.31 1.01 -17.71
CA VAL A 295 0.88 -0.01 -18.61
C VAL A 295 2.35 0.29 -18.90
N LEU A 296 2.69 1.53 -19.25
CA LEU A 296 4.07 1.96 -19.50
C LEU A 296 4.95 1.79 -18.25
N ARG A 297 4.42 2.06 -17.05
CA ARG A 297 5.11 1.77 -15.78
C ARG A 297 5.40 0.28 -15.60
N GLY A 298 4.44 -0.59 -15.93
CA GLY A 298 4.61 -2.05 -15.90
C GLY A 298 5.68 -2.52 -16.90
N ILE A 299 5.64 -2.00 -18.12
CA ILE A 299 6.65 -2.27 -19.17
C ILE A 299 8.05 -1.85 -18.72
N ASN A 300 8.19 -0.66 -18.12
CA ASN A 300 9.47 -0.16 -17.62
C ASN A 300 10.01 -1.03 -16.48
N THR A 301 9.15 -1.42 -15.53
CA THR A 301 9.55 -2.30 -14.43
C THR A 301 9.97 -3.67 -14.93
N TYR A 302 9.28 -4.23 -15.94
CA TYR A 302 9.74 -5.43 -16.61
C TYR A 302 11.16 -5.23 -17.19
N LYS A 303 11.38 -4.17 -17.97
CA LYS A 303 12.70 -3.89 -18.55
C LYS A 303 13.80 -3.74 -17.49
N ASP A 304 13.46 -3.18 -16.33
CA ASP A 304 14.39 -3.00 -15.22
C ASP A 304 14.71 -4.30 -14.47
N ASN A 305 13.72 -5.15 -14.25
CA ASN A 305 13.89 -6.44 -13.57
C ASN A 305 14.59 -7.50 -14.45
N TYR A 306 14.49 -7.36 -15.78
CA TYR A 306 14.97 -8.35 -16.74
C TYR A 306 16.00 -7.75 -17.72
N LYS A 307 16.97 -6.97 -17.19
CA LYS A 307 18.03 -6.31 -17.99
C LYS A 307 18.96 -7.27 -18.70
N SER A 308 19.32 -8.37 -18.05
CA SER A 308 20.20 -9.42 -18.57
C SER A 308 19.41 -10.64 -18.99
N SER A 309 19.89 -11.33 -20.04
CA SER A 309 19.34 -12.62 -20.38
C SER A 309 19.76 -13.67 -19.36
N GLY A 310 18.84 -14.56 -18.97
CA GLY A 310 19.14 -15.59 -17.99
C GLY A 310 17.90 -16.28 -17.44
N ILE A 311 18.13 -17.30 -16.62
CA ILE A 311 17.08 -17.97 -15.86
C ILE A 311 16.87 -17.20 -14.56
N GLN A 312 15.65 -16.77 -14.31
CA GLN A 312 15.23 -16.35 -12.97
C GLN A 312 14.36 -17.43 -12.35
N PHE A 313 14.59 -17.70 -11.08
CA PHE A 313 13.92 -18.78 -10.37
C PHE A 313 12.67 -18.35 -9.63
N PHE A 314 12.47 -17.05 -9.41
CA PHE A 314 11.37 -16.55 -8.58
C PHE A 314 10.55 -15.51 -9.34
N HIS A 315 9.24 -15.73 -9.41
CA HIS A 315 8.27 -14.80 -9.99
C HIS A 315 7.06 -14.72 -9.07
N ASN A 316 6.65 -13.51 -8.70
CA ASN A 316 5.47 -13.27 -7.88
C ASN A 316 5.44 -14.09 -6.58
N GLY A 317 6.62 -14.38 -6.00
CA GLY A 317 6.74 -15.12 -4.75
C GLY A 317 6.71 -16.64 -4.91
N PHE A 318 6.81 -17.17 -6.13
CA PHE A 318 6.84 -18.60 -6.40
C PHE A 318 8.14 -19.01 -7.08
N PHE A 319 8.64 -20.20 -6.73
CA PHE A 319 9.72 -20.83 -7.48
C PHE A 319 9.20 -21.30 -8.85
N SER A 320 9.51 -20.55 -9.89
CA SER A 320 9.13 -20.80 -11.28
C SER A 320 10.32 -20.46 -12.16
N PRO A 321 11.20 -21.42 -12.52
CA PRO A 321 12.32 -21.11 -13.41
C PRO A 321 11.79 -20.63 -14.76
N ARG A 322 12.03 -19.36 -15.10
CA ARG A 322 11.71 -18.79 -16.41
C ARG A 322 12.97 -18.22 -17.03
N TYR A 323 13.19 -18.53 -18.30
CA TYR A 323 14.23 -17.88 -19.09
C TYR A 323 13.72 -16.55 -19.63
N HIS A 324 14.47 -15.49 -19.35
CA HIS A 324 14.26 -14.18 -19.95
C HIS A 324 15.36 -13.95 -20.96
N GLY A 325 14.99 -13.82 -22.24
CA GLY A 325 15.92 -13.52 -23.32
C GLY A 325 15.73 -12.11 -23.86
N SER A 326 16.59 -11.72 -24.80
CA SER A 326 16.47 -10.47 -25.57
C SER A 326 15.08 -10.30 -26.21
N LEU A 327 14.42 -11.39 -26.58
CA LEU A 327 13.08 -11.38 -27.17
C LEU A 327 12.02 -10.74 -26.27
N GLY A 328 12.01 -11.03 -24.96
CA GLY A 328 11.04 -10.43 -24.03
C GLY A 328 11.23 -8.91 -23.90
N ARG A 329 12.49 -8.47 -23.86
CA ARG A 329 12.84 -7.04 -23.83
C ARG A 329 12.51 -6.34 -25.15
N ASN A 330 12.71 -7.01 -26.28
CA ASN A 330 12.30 -6.48 -27.58
C ASN A 330 10.79 -6.27 -27.66
N ARG A 331 9.99 -7.25 -27.20
CA ARG A 331 8.53 -7.10 -27.08
C ARG A 331 8.15 -5.88 -26.24
N ALA A 332 8.75 -5.75 -25.06
CA ALA A 332 8.54 -4.61 -24.16
C ALA A 332 8.84 -3.27 -24.85
N ASN A 333 9.97 -3.16 -25.56
CA ASN A 333 10.35 -1.95 -26.30
C ASN A 333 9.37 -1.64 -27.45
N VAL A 334 8.89 -2.66 -28.18
CA VAL A 334 7.93 -2.47 -29.28
C VAL A 334 6.61 -1.92 -28.73
N PHE A 335 6.05 -2.54 -27.69
CA PHE A 335 4.81 -2.05 -27.08
C PHE A 335 4.97 -0.64 -26.49
N GLU A 336 6.07 -0.37 -25.79
CA GLU A 336 6.38 0.97 -25.26
C GLU A 336 6.42 2.02 -26.38
N ALA A 337 7.15 1.74 -27.46
CA ALA A 337 7.32 2.67 -28.58
C ALA A 337 5.99 2.98 -29.26
N LYS A 338 5.13 1.96 -29.46
CA LYS A 338 3.79 2.16 -30.04
C LYS A 338 2.90 2.97 -29.10
N LEU A 339 2.81 2.63 -27.82
CA LEU A 339 1.97 3.35 -26.85
C LEU A 339 2.39 4.82 -26.66
N LYS A 340 3.68 5.12 -26.75
CA LYS A 340 4.22 6.49 -26.69
C LYS A 340 4.14 7.26 -28.01
N HIS A 341 3.77 6.62 -29.12
CA HIS A 341 3.80 7.25 -30.42
C HIS A 341 2.73 8.35 -30.52
N PRO A 342 3.10 9.64 -30.67
CA PRO A 342 2.15 10.75 -30.61
C PRO A 342 1.16 10.78 -31.77
N GLY A 343 1.47 10.09 -32.87
CA GLY A 343 0.60 9.98 -34.04
C GLY A 343 -0.42 8.83 -33.99
N LEU A 344 -0.42 7.98 -32.95
CA LEU A 344 -1.47 6.97 -32.82
C LEU A 344 -2.72 7.56 -32.17
N THR A 345 -3.86 7.25 -32.77
CA THR A 345 -5.18 7.54 -32.21
C THR A 345 -5.45 6.72 -30.94
N SER A 346 -6.41 7.15 -30.11
CA SER A 346 -6.86 6.38 -28.94
C SER A 346 -7.29 4.96 -29.32
N HIS A 347 -7.97 4.82 -30.45
CA HIS A 347 -8.40 3.53 -30.98
C HIS A 347 -7.22 2.61 -31.33
N GLU A 348 -6.19 3.12 -32.01
CA GLU A 348 -4.99 2.33 -32.30
C GLU A 348 -4.21 1.96 -31.04
N LYS A 349 -4.23 2.80 -30.00
CA LYS A 349 -3.65 2.45 -28.69
C LYS A 349 -4.42 1.31 -28.02
N LEU A 350 -5.76 1.28 -28.13
CA LEU A 350 -6.57 0.15 -27.66
C LEU A 350 -6.20 -1.15 -28.39
N GLU A 351 -6.00 -1.11 -29.72
CA GLU A 351 -5.53 -2.25 -30.52
C GLU A 351 -4.15 -2.75 -30.03
N VAL A 352 -3.23 -1.83 -29.71
CA VAL A 352 -1.89 -2.15 -29.15
C VAL A 352 -2.00 -2.81 -27.78
N LEU A 353 -2.86 -2.30 -26.89
CA LEU A 353 -3.12 -2.89 -25.57
C LEU A 353 -3.73 -4.29 -25.71
N TYR A 354 -4.72 -4.46 -26.59
CA TYR A 354 -5.34 -5.75 -26.85
C TYR A 354 -4.31 -6.77 -27.34
N ALA A 355 -3.44 -6.36 -28.27
CA ALA A 355 -2.32 -7.18 -28.74
C ALA A 355 -1.36 -7.57 -27.61
N LEU A 356 -1.06 -6.67 -26.66
CA LEU A 356 -0.21 -6.97 -25.51
C LEU A 356 -0.82 -8.06 -24.61
N PHE A 357 -2.13 -7.97 -24.31
CA PHE A 357 -2.77 -8.91 -23.39
C PHE A 357 -3.09 -10.26 -24.03
N THR A 358 -3.37 -10.29 -25.34
CA THR A 358 -3.69 -11.52 -26.09
C THR A 358 -2.48 -12.22 -26.70
N ASN A 359 -1.29 -11.60 -26.66
CA ASN A 359 -0.07 -12.28 -27.09
C ASN A 359 0.17 -13.53 -26.23
N ASN A 360 0.23 -14.69 -26.88
CA ASN A 360 0.54 -15.97 -26.23
C ASN A 360 1.98 -16.03 -25.73
N ASP A 361 2.85 -15.17 -26.26
CA ASP A 361 4.19 -14.97 -25.76
C ASP A 361 4.27 -13.77 -24.80
N GLY A 362 5.22 -13.81 -23.86
CA GLY A 362 5.48 -12.67 -22.99
C GLY A 362 4.63 -12.63 -21.71
N PHE A 363 4.20 -13.79 -21.20
CA PHE A 363 3.49 -13.93 -19.93
C PHE A 363 4.04 -13.05 -18.81
N THR A 364 5.36 -13.03 -18.61
CA THR A 364 5.96 -12.22 -17.54
C THR A 364 5.86 -10.70 -17.78
N LEU A 365 5.91 -10.24 -19.04
CA LEU A 365 5.66 -8.83 -19.35
C LEU A 365 4.20 -8.48 -19.02
N ARG A 366 3.27 -9.35 -19.42
CA ARG A 366 1.85 -9.19 -19.12
C ARG A 366 1.57 -9.19 -17.62
N ASP A 367 2.21 -10.08 -16.85
CA ASP A 367 2.08 -10.14 -15.39
C ASP A 367 2.53 -8.82 -14.73
N GLU A 368 3.65 -8.23 -15.18
CA GLU A 368 4.15 -6.95 -14.64
C GLU A 368 3.25 -5.76 -15.01
N VAL A 369 2.66 -5.77 -16.21
CA VAL A 369 1.68 -4.78 -16.65
C VAL A 369 0.37 -4.90 -15.87
N LEU A 370 -0.12 -6.12 -15.65
CA LEU A 370 -1.32 -6.36 -14.82
C LEU A 370 -1.09 -5.90 -13.38
N ARG A 371 0.10 -6.20 -12.82
CA ARG A 371 0.47 -5.75 -11.47
C ARG A 371 0.52 -4.23 -11.36
N SER A 372 0.96 -3.50 -12.40
CA SER A 372 0.96 -2.03 -12.36
C SER A 372 -0.42 -1.39 -12.39
N MET A 373 -1.44 -2.15 -12.77
CA MET A 373 -2.86 -1.76 -12.70
C MET A 373 -3.57 -2.32 -11.47
N ASN A 374 -2.84 -3.03 -10.60
CA ASN A 374 -3.35 -3.74 -9.42
C ASN A 374 -4.53 -4.67 -9.75
N GLN A 375 -4.46 -5.40 -10.86
CA GLN A 375 -5.51 -6.31 -11.29
C GLN A 375 -4.89 -7.43 -12.11
N VAL A 376 -5.20 -8.70 -11.80
CA VAL A 376 -4.53 -9.84 -12.44
C VAL A 376 -5.44 -10.70 -13.33
N ASN A 377 -6.74 -10.38 -13.42
CA ASN A 377 -7.63 -11.05 -14.35
C ASN A 377 -7.48 -10.48 -15.77
N VAL A 378 -6.65 -11.14 -16.58
CA VAL A 378 -6.44 -10.79 -18.00
C VAL A 378 -7.73 -10.84 -18.82
N ASN A 379 -8.67 -11.75 -18.51
CA ASN A 379 -9.88 -11.91 -19.31
C ASN A 379 -10.80 -10.69 -19.16
N VAL A 380 -10.90 -10.14 -17.95
CA VAL A 380 -11.67 -8.91 -17.70
C VAL A 380 -11.11 -7.75 -18.53
N PHE A 381 -9.78 -7.61 -18.58
CA PHE A 381 -9.12 -6.61 -19.42
C PHE A 381 -9.38 -6.81 -20.91
N VAL A 382 -9.23 -8.05 -21.39
CA VAL A 382 -9.39 -8.38 -22.81
C VAL A 382 -10.82 -8.12 -23.28
N GLU A 383 -11.83 -8.47 -22.48
CA GLU A 383 -13.24 -8.20 -22.83
C GLU A 383 -13.53 -6.69 -22.84
N GLN A 384 -13.06 -5.92 -21.86
CA GLN A 384 -13.25 -4.45 -21.85
C GLN A 384 -12.58 -3.76 -23.05
N LEU A 385 -11.36 -4.17 -23.42
CA LEU A 385 -10.67 -3.66 -24.60
C LEU A 385 -11.41 -4.03 -25.89
N LYS A 386 -11.91 -5.26 -25.98
CA LYS A 386 -12.70 -5.74 -27.12
C LYS A 386 -13.97 -4.90 -27.31
N ASP A 387 -14.68 -4.61 -26.21
CA ASP A 387 -15.89 -3.80 -26.24
C ASP A 387 -15.61 -2.36 -26.72
N LEU A 388 -14.49 -1.76 -26.29
CA LEU A 388 -14.07 -0.43 -26.75
C LEU A 388 -13.58 -0.40 -28.20
N ILE A 389 -12.95 -1.48 -28.69
CA ILE A 389 -12.55 -1.59 -30.09
C ILE A 389 -13.77 -1.80 -31.00
N GLY A 390 -14.79 -2.52 -30.54
CA GLY A 390 -16.00 -2.80 -31.33
C GLY A 390 -15.76 -3.84 -32.42
N ASP A 391 -15.58 -3.42 -33.68
CA ASP A 391 -15.47 -4.35 -34.82
C ASP A 391 -14.10 -5.04 -34.89
N MET A 392 -13.97 -6.14 -34.15
CA MET A 392 -12.76 -6.96 -34.09
C MET A 392 -12.33 -7.53 -35.43
N ASN A 393 -13.23 -7.71 -36.41
CA ASN A 393 -12.85 -8.26 -37.71
C ASN A 393 -11.93 -7.28 -38.47
N ASN A 394 -12.20 -5.98 -38.35
CA ASN A 394 -11.36 -4.95 -38.96
C ASN A 394 -10.06 -4.73 -38.17
N ALA A 395 -10.09 -4.88 -36.85
CA ALA A 395 -8.93 -4.71 -35.99
C ALA A 395 -7.94 -5.90 -36.04
N GLN A 396 -8.40 -7.11 -36.41
CA GLN A 396 -7.61 -8.35 -36.32
C GLN A 396 -6.30 -8.31 -37.11
N GLU A 397 -6.29 -7.70 -38.30
CA GLU A 397 -5.07 -7.59 -39.13
C GLU A 397 -4.01 -6.72 -38.45
N LYS A 398 -4.42 -5.57 -37.89
CA LYS A 398 -3.53 -4.67 -37.16
C LYS A 398 -3.03 -5.31 -35.87
N ILE A 399 -3.91 -5.95 -35.09
CA ILE A 399 -3.53 -6.70 -33.88
C ILE A 399 -2.48 -7.76 -34.20
N SER A 400 -2.69 -8.52 -35.28
CA SER A 400 -1.74 -9.53 -35.74
C SER A 400 -0.40 -8.90 -36.13
N THR A 401 -0.43 -7.73 -36.78
CA THR A 401 0.78 -6.95 -37.12
C THR A 401 1.51 -6.50 -35.85
N HIS A 402 0.81 -5.98 -34.84
CA HIS A 402 1.41 -5.61 -33.55
C HIS A 402 2.10 -6.80 -32.86
N ILE A 403 1.47 -7.97 -32.88
CA ILE A 403 2.04 -9.21 -32.31
C ILE A 403 3.26 -9.65 -33.11
N GLN A 404 3.19 -9.62 -34.45
CA GLN A 404 4.30 -10.00 -35.31
C GLN A 404 5.51 -9.09 -35.10
N ASP A 405 5.31 -7.77 -35.07
CA ASP A 405 6.38 -6.79 -34.80
C ASP A 405 7.05 -7.06 -33.45
N ALA A 406 6.26 -7.37 -32.42
CA ALA A 406 6.77 -7.69 -31.09
C ALA A 406 7.59 -9.00 -31.11
N ASN A 407 7.20 -9.99 -31.92
CA ASN A 407 7.83 -11.30 -31.99
C ASN A 407 9.04 -11.40 -32.92
N CYS A 408 9.08 -10.63 -34.00
CA CYS A 408 10.22 -10.64 -34.92
C CYS A 408 11.43 -9.85 -34.40
N GLY A 409 11.21 -8.97 -33.42
CA GLY A 409 12.17 -7.94 -33.04
C GLY A 409 12.39 -6.96 -34.19
N TYR A 410 12.77 -5.72 -33.88
CA TYR A 410 13.32 -4.86 -34.92
C TYR A 410 14.59 -5.55 -35.46
N LYS A 411 14.55 -6.06 -36.69
CA LYS A 411 15.76 -6.21 -37.50
C LYS A 411 16.20 -4.79 -37.86
N THR A 412 16.75 -4.05 -36.88
CA THR A 412 17.54 -2.84 -37.16
C THR A 412 18.82 -3.24 -37.86
#